data_AF-A0A8R1HYP9-F1
#
_entry.id   AF-A0A8R1HYP9-F1
#
_cell.length_a   1.000
_cell.length_b   1.000
_cell.length_c   1.000
_cell.angle_alpha   90.00
_cell.angle_beta   90.00
_cell.angle_gamma   90.00
#
_symmetry.space_group_name_H-M   'P 1'
#
loop_
_entity.id
_entity.type
_entity.pdbx_description
1 polymer ?
#
loop_
_entity_poly.entity_id
_entity_poly.type
_entity_poly.pdbx_seq_one_letter_code
_entity_poly.pdbx_strand_id
1 'polypeptide(L)'
;MVQAVAWIVERSNESDFDEDSNSSDNEVEGRMGAVQSLGIKLSVNKALCGYNFHIKHLDGHPLILRGKPGDIIKPGTVKGVVGKGIPNKKYPELQGNLFVEFDVGFPTDHFLEVENAYNIVRGCLPLSPKVNIPVGAQEISIMEYDEKKYSRGRGGDAYNEDSDDEQYEAHGARGVRCQQQ
;
A
#
# COMPACT_ATOMS: atom_id res chain seq x y z
N MET A 1 15.77 22.50 -0.79
CA MET A 1 15.82 21.25 -1.59
C MET A 1 14.89 20.26 -0.93
N VAL A 2 13.94 19.80 -1.72
CA VAL A 2 12.89 18.84 -1.37
C VAL A 2 13.49 17.49 -0.94
N GLN A 3 12.98 16.91 0.13
CA GLN A 3 13.03 15.46 0.37
C GLN A 3 11.57 15.02 0.52
N ALA A 4 11.07 14.45 -0.56
CA ALA A 4 9.81 13.76 -0.65
C ALA A 4 10.06 12.26 -0.41
N VAL A 5 8.98 11.57 -0.06
CA VAL A 5 8.74 10.11 -0.14
C VAL A 5 9.61 9.18 0.71
N ALA A 6 8.98 8.60 1.73
CA ALA A 6 9.31 7.27 2.26
C ALA A 6 8.02 6.57 2.68
N TRP A 7 7.45 5.80 1.75
CA TRP A 7 6.48 4.73 2.02
C TRP A 7 7.30 3.43 2.01
N ILE A 8 7.61 2.84 3.16
CA ILE A 8 8.08 1.45 3.23
C ILE A 8 7.39 0.72 4.38
N VAL A 9 6.68 -0.31 3.95
CA VAL A 9 6.17 -1.51 4.60
C VAL A 9 6.98 -2.00 5.79
N GLU A 10 6.29 -2.30 6.87
CA GLU A 10 6.60 -3.45 7.72
C GLU A 10 5.28 -4.13 8.10
N ARG A 11 5.02 -5.26 7.43
CA ARG A 11 3.90 -6.17 7.68
C ARG A 11 4.51 -7.39 8.36
N SER A 12 4.18 -7.59 9.62
CA SER A 12 4.26 -8.90 10.27
C SER A 12 2.83 -9.33 10.58
N ASN A 13 2.55 -10.60 10.25
CA ASN A 13 1.46 -11.44 10.76
C ASN A 13 1.00 -11.03 12.17
N GLU A 14 -0.28 -11.13 12.53
CA GLU A 14 -1.06 -12.36 12.60
C GLU A 14 -2.53 -11.98 12.80
N SER A 15 -3.42 -12.93 12.55
CA SER A 15 -4.84 -12.97 12.91
C SER A 15 -5.28 -11.98 13.99
N ASP A 16 -6.00 -10.94 13.58
CA ASP A 16 -7.25 -10.50 14.20
C ASP A 16 -7.82 -9.40 13.30
N PHE A 17 -8.91 -9.73 12.60
CA PHE A 17 -9.76 -8.73 11.97
C PHE A 17 -10.54 -8.04 13.10
N ASP A 18 -9.82 -7.35 13.98
CA ASP A 18 -10.42 -6.49 14.98
C ASP A 18 -10.99 -5.29 14.24
N GLU A 19 -12.31 -5.18 14.32
CA GLU A 19 -13.11 -4.08 13.77
C GLU A 19 -12.87 -2.74 14.52
N ASP A 20 -11.79 -2.65 15.29
CA ASP A 20 -11.41 -1.51 16.13
C ASP A 20 -9.95 -1.10 15.90
N SER A 21 -9.60 -0.67 14.68
CA SER A 21 -8.38 0.11 14.46
C SER A 21 -8.72 1.47 13.89
N ASN A 22 -9.40 2.29 14.70
CA ASN A 22 -9.38 3.74 14.55
C ASN A 22 -8.00 4.23 15.03
N SER A 23 -6.98 3.99 14.20
CA SER A 23 -5.59 4.39 14.43
C SER A 23 -5.56 5.89 14.67
N SER A 24 -5.42 6.24 15.94
CA SER A 24 -5.25 7.60 16.40
C SER A 24 -3.82 7.98 16.05
N ASP A 25 -3.64 8.90 15.11
CA ASP A 25 -2.58 9.91 15.08
C ASP A 25 -2.62 10.60 13.72
N ASN A 26 -3.08 11.86 13.67
CA ASN A 26 -2.93 12.74 12.51
C ASN A 26 -3.09 14.21 12.92
N GLU A 27 -2.03 14.79 13.50
CA GLU A 27 -1.77 16.23 13.38
C GLU A 27 -0.97 16.46 12.09
N VAL A 28 -1.70 16.73 10.99
CA VAL A 28 -1.10 17.25 9.76
C VAL A 28 -1.23 18.77 9.76
N GLU A 29 -0.35 19.45 10.49
CA GLU A 29 -0.29 20.92 10.50
C GLU A 29 0.59 21.42 9.34
N GLY A 30 0.01 21.44 8.13
CA GLY A 30 0.60 22.08 6.95
C GLY A 30 0.07 23.50 6.74
N ARG A 31 0.83 24.34 6.01
CA ARG A 31 0.64 25.78 5.74
C ARG A 31 -0.74 26.26 5.22
N MET A 32 -1.76 25.40 5.14
CA MET A 32 -3.14 25.67 4.71
C MET A 32 -4.14 25.79 5.89
N GLY A 33 -3.66 25.75 7.14
CA GLY A 33 -4.52 25.64 8.33
C GLY A 33 -4.65 24.18 8.76
N ALA A 34 -5.03 23.95 10.02
CA ALA A 34 -5.12 22.61 10.57
C ALA A 34 -6.19 21.78 9.83
N VAL A 35 -5.77 20.78 9.05
CA VAL A 35 -6.67 19.88 8.32
C VAL A 35 -6.71 18.55 9.06
N GLN A 36 -7.92 18.08 9.36
CA GLN A 36 -8.09 16.78 9.97
C GLN A 36 -8.11 15.69 8.90
N SER A 37 -7.29 14.66 9.05
CA SER A 37 -7.29 13.48 8.18
C SER A 37 -7.33 12.18 8.98
N LEU A 38 -8.00 11.15 8.45
CA LEU A 38 -8.10 9.83 9.07
C LEU A 38 -7.89 8.75 7.99
N GLY A 39 -6.97 7.83 8.24
CA GLY A 39 -6.76 6.65 7.40
C GLY A 39 -7.66 5.49 7.83
N ILE A 40 -8.36 4.88 6.88
CA ILE A 40 -9.28 3.76 7.15
C ILE A 40 -8.97 2.62 6.20
N LYS A 41 -8.74 1.45 6.78
CA LYS A 41 -8.58 0.20 6.04
C LYS A 41 -9.94 -0.43 5.76
N LEU A 42 -10.20 -0.74 4.50
CA LEU A 42 -11.40 -1.45 4.03
C LEU A 42 -11.02 -2.73 3.33
N SER A 43 -11.85 -3.77 3.48
CA SER A 43 -11.75 -4.96 2.63
C SER A 43 -12.31 -4.67 1.23
N VAL A 44 -11.85 -5.41 0.23
CA VAL A 44 -12.39 -5.34 -1.14
C VAL A 44 -13.92 -5.53 -1.16
N ASN A 45 -14.45 -6.41 -0.30
CA ASN A 45 -15.89 -6.61 -0.17
C ASN A 45 -16.60 -5.32 0.28
N LYS A 46 -16.15 -4.66 1.37
CA LYS A 46 -16.72 -3.39 1.84
C LYS A 46 -16.53 -2.26 0.79
N ALA A 47 -15.44 -2.29 0.03
CA ALA A 47 -15.17 -1.30 -1.02
C ALA A 47 -16.08 -1.42 -2.26
N LEU A 48 -16.57 -2.62 -2.58
CA LEU A 48 -17.44 -2.90 -3.75
C LEU A 48 -18.92 -2.99 -3.38
N CYS A 49 -19.23 -3.71 -2.30
CA CYS A 49 -20.59 -4.04 -1.86
C CYS A 49 -21.18 -3.00 -0.90
N GLY A 50 -20.44 -1.94 -0.60
CA GLY A 50 -20.83 -0.90 0.35
C GLY A 50 -20.26 -1.15 1.74
N TYR A 51 -20.14 -0.06 2.50
CA TYR A 51 -19.54 -0.04 3.82
C TYR A 51 -20.46 0.65 4.82
N ASN A 52 -20.39 0.21 6.07
CA ASN A 52 -21.08 0.81 7.20
C ASN A 52 -20.22 0.61 8.44
N PHE A 53 -19.59 1.67 8.94
CA PHE A 53 -18.77 1.62 10.14
C PHE A 53 -18.80 2.99 10.83
N HIS A 54 -18.40 3.03 12.09
CA HIS A 54 -18.28 4.27 12.85
C HIS A 54 -16.82 4.70 12.98
N ILE A 55 -16.60 6.01 12.99
CA ILE A 55 -15.32 6.62 13.33
C ILE A 55 -15.50 7.47 14.58
N LYS A 56 -14.47 7.49 15.44
CA LYS A 56 -14.46 8.39 16.59
C LYS A 56 -13.99 9.77 16.13
N HIS A 57 -14.84 10.79 16.34
CA HIS A 57 -14.47 12.18 16.10
C HIS A 57 -13.65 12.74 17.27
N LEU A 58 -13.02 13.91 17.08
CA LEU A 58 -12.25 14.61 18.12
C LEU A 58 -13.14 15.01 19.32
N ASP A 59 -14.41 15.28 19.07
CA ASP A 59 -15.39 15.62 20.11
C ASP A 59 -15.85 14.37 20.91
N GLY A 60 -15.32 13.19 20.58
CA GLY A 60 -15.67 11.92 21.21
C GLY A 60 -16.98 11.31 20.72
N HIS A 61 -17.79 12.05 19.95
CA HIS A 61 -19.00 11.53 19.33
C HIS A 61 -18.69 10.60 18.15
N PRO A 62 -19.37 9.45 18.04
CA PRO A 62 -19.20 8.56 16.90
C PRO A 62 -19.88 9.15 15.66
N LEU A 63 -19.18 9.12 14.52
CA LEU A 63 -19.74 9.44 13.21
C LEU A 63 -19.91 8.15 12.43
N ILE A 64 -21.06 7.97 11.78
CA ILE A 64 -21.31 6.80 10.94
C ILE A 64 -20.99 7.16 9.49
N LEU A 65 -20.08 6.41 8.89
CA LEU A 65 -19.80 6.48 7.45
C LEU A 65 -20.51 5.31 6.77
N ARG A 66 -21.41 5.65 5.84
CA ARG A 66 -22.16 4.68 5.03
C ARG A 66 -21.95 4.94 3.54
N GLY A 67 -21.66 3.88 2.81
CA GLY A 67 -21.68 3.81 1.34
C GLY A 67 -22.68 2.77 0.88
N LYS A 68 -23.39 3.04 -0.21
CA LYS A 68 -24.32 2.07 -0.79
C LYS A 68 -23.56 1.06 -1.66
N PRO A 69 -24.10 -0.16 -1.86
CA PRO A 69 -23.59 -1.04 -2.90
C PRO A 69 -23.56 -0.30 -4.25
N GLY A 70 -22.42 -0.32 -4.94
CA GLY A 70 -22.19 0.44 -6.17
C GLY A 70 -21.40 1.75 -5.99
N ASP A 71 -21.28 2.27 -4.76
CA ASP A 71 -20.38 3.39 -4.45
C ASP A 71 -18.94 2.88 -4.29
N ILE A 72 -18.28 2.60 -5.42
CA ILE A 72 -16.96 1.96 -5.42
C ILE A 72 -15.89 2.87 -4.82
N ILE A 73 -15.16 2.34 -3.84
CA ILE A 73 -13.96 2.95 -3.27
C ILE A 73 -12.73 2.34 -3.92
N LYS A 74 -11.86 3.18 -4.51
CA LYS A 74 -10.55 2.74 -5.01
C LYS A 74 -9.50 2.84 -3.90
N PRO A 75 -8.44 2.01 -3.91
CA PRO A 75 -7.31 2.19 -3.01
C PRO A 75 -6.75 3.62 -3.10
N GLY A 76 -6.45 4.25 -1.96
CA GLY A 76 -5.93 5.62 -1.88
C GLY A 76 -6.97 6.72 -2.15
N THR A 77 -8.26 6.38 -2.19
CA THR A 77 -9.33 7.36 -2.40
C THR A 77 -9.51 8.23 -1.15
N VAL A 78 -9.63 9.54 -1.30
CA VAL A 78 -9.91 10.47 -0.19
C VAL A 78 -11.31 11.06 -0.32
N LYS A 79 -12.13 10.99 0.74
CA LYS A 79 -13.44 11.64 0.81
C LYS A 79 -13.49 12.68 1.93
N GLY A 80 -14.15 13.81 1.67
CA GLY A 80 -14.37 14.86 2.66
C GLY A 80 -15.70 14.72 3.39
N VAL A 81 -15.68 14.86 4.71
CA VAL A 81 -16.83 15.04 5.59
C VAL A 81 -16.90 16.52 5.97
N VAL A 82 -17.93 17.21 5.47
CA VAL A 82 -18.08 18.66 5.63
C VAL A 82 -18.42 19.02 7.07
N GLY A 83 -17.77 20.04 7.63
CA GLY A 83 -18.09 20.58 8.95
C GLY A 83 -17.81 19.61 10.10
N LYS A 84 -16.83 18.71 9.93
CA LYS A 84 -16.35 17.77 10.97
C LYS A 84 -14.84 17.84 11.18
N GLY A 85 -14.18 18.87 10.66
CA GLY A 85 -12.75 19.11 10.88
C GLY A 85 -12.47 19.90 12.15
N ILE A 86 -11.23 20.36 12.27
CA ILE A 86 -10.75 21.14 13.42
C ILE A 86 -11.51 22.50 13.49
N PRO A 87 -11.97 22.93 14.67
CA PRO A 87 -12.64 24.22 14.84
C PRO A 87 -11.68 25.39 14.65
N ASN A 88 -12.18 26.50 14.10
CA ASN A 88 -11.39 27.70 13.92
C ASN A 88 -11.05 28.34 15.27
N LYS A 89 -9.76 28.65 15.50
CA LYS A 89 -9.27 29.27 16.75
C LYS A 89 -9.98 30.58 17.11
N LYS A 90 -10.43 31.36 16.12
CA LYS A 90 -11.12 32.66 16.32
C LYS A 90 -12.63 32.55 16.40
N TYR A 91 -13.21 31.54 15.76
CA TYR A 91 -14.65 31.34 15.60
C TYR A 91 -14.97 29.85 15.81
N PRO A 92 -15.11 29.38 17.06
CA PRO A 92 -15.32 27.97 17.38
C PRO A 92 -16.55 27.35 16.71
N GLU A 93 -17.54 28.18 16.34
CA GLU A 93 -18.72 27.78 15.58
C GLU A 93 -18.42 27.35 14.13
N LEU A 94 -17.28 27.77 13.58
CA LEU A 94 -16.83 27.39 12.25
C LEU A 94 -15.90 26.16 12.34
N GLN A 95 -16.45 25.01 11.97
CA GLN A 95 -15.70 23.75 11.87
C GLN A 95 -15.17 23.56 10.45
N GLY A 96 -13.92 23.08 10.34
CA GLY A 96 -13.32 22.71 9.05
C GLY A 96 -13.93 21.41 8.48
N ASN A 97 -13.25 20.83 7.48
CA ASN A 97 -13.62 19.54 6.92
C ASN A 97 -12.69 18.44 7.45
N LEU A 98 -13.24 17.24 7.63
CA LEU A 98 -12.49 16.02 7.91
C LEU A 98 -12.27 15.29 6.59
N PHE A 99 -11.04 14.87 6.30
CA PHE A 99 -10.73 14.04 5.14
C PHE A 99 -10.49 12.60 5.59
N VAL A 100 -11.06 11.66 4.85
CA VAL A 100 -10.95 10.23 5.13
C VAL A 100 -10.27 9.58 3.94
N GLU A 101 -9.08 9.05 4.17
CA GLU A 101 -8.34 8.27 3.18
C GLU A 101 -8.68 6.78 3.35
N PHE A 102 -9.04 6.15 2.24
CA PHE A 102 -9.41 4.74 2.21
C PHE A 102 -8.27 3.91 1.63
N ASP A 103 -7.72 3.05 2.46
CA ASP A 103 -6.79 1.99 2.06
C ASP A 103 -7.59 0.69 1.85
N VAL A 104 -7.49 0.07 0.68
CA VAL A 104 -8.26 -1.14 0.35
C VAL A 104 -7.34 -2.34 0.42
N GLY A 105 -7.52 -3.15 1.47
CA GLY A 105 -6.81 -4.40 1.68
C GLY A 105 -7.37 -5.52 0.82
N PHE A 106 -6.50 -6.09 -0.02
CA PHE A 106 -6.80 -7.31 -0.76
C PHE A 106 -6.66 -8.55 0.13
N PRO A 107 -7.44 -9.61 -0.15
CA PRO A 107 -7.27 -10.89 0.53
C PRO A 107 -5.89 -11.48 0.25
N THR A 108 -5.44 -12.38 1.10
CA THR A 108 -4.19 -13.13 0.91
C THR A 108 -4.30 -14.09 -0.27
N ASP A 109 -3.15 -14.58 -0.72
CA ASP A 109 -3.12 -15.63 -1.74
C ASP A 109 -3.91 -16.85 -1.27
N HIS A 110 -4.58 -17.49 -2.23
CA HIS A 110 -5.42 -18.67 -2.01
C HIS A 110 -6.54 -18.48 -0.95
N PHE A 111 -7.08 -17.26 -0.79
CA PHE A 111 -8.13 -16.99 0.21
C PHE A 111 -9.44 -17.78 0.03
N LEU A 112 -9.69 -18.33 -1.16
CA LEU A 112 -10.77 -19.30 -1.40
C LEU A 112 -10.16 -20.68 -1.57
N GLU A 113 -10.62 -21.63 -0.75
CA GLU A 113 -10.20 -23.04 -0.81
C GLU A 113 -10.78 -23.77 -2.05
N VAL A 114 -11.98 -23.38 -2.48
CA VAL A 114 -12.71 -24.05 -3.54
C VAL A 114 -12.49 -23.31 -4.86
N GLU A 115 -11.91 -23.99 -5.86
CA GLU A 115 -11.62 -23.41 -7.18
C GLU A 115 -12.88 -22.81 -7.86
N ASN A 116 -14.02 -23.49 -7.72
CA ASN A 116 -15.30 -23.02 -8.26
C ASN A 116 -15.78 -21.69 -7.66
N ALA A 117 -15.33 -21.32 -6.46
CA ALA A 117 -15.67 -20.03 -5.88
C ALA A 117 -15.04 -18.86 -6.66
N TYR A 118 -13.85 -19.05 -7.24
CA TYR A 118 -13.23 -18.06 -8.13
C TYR A 118 -14.05 -17.84 -9.42
N ASN A 119 -14.73 -18.86 -9.92
CA ASN A 119 -15.63 -18.72 -11.09
C ASN A 119 -16.81 -17.79 -10.79
N ILE A 120 -17.34 -17.83 -9.57
CA ILE A 120 -18.43 -16.93 -9.13
C ILE A 120 -17.90 -15.49 -9.07
N VAL A 121 -16.74 -15.27 -8.44
CA VAL A 121 -16.11 -13.93 -8.36
C VAL A 121 -15.85 -13.37 -9.77
N ARG A 122 -15.32 -14.20 -10.67
CA ARG A 122 -15.09 -13.83 -12.08
C ARG A 122 -16.38 -13.42 -12.78
N GLY A 123 -17.51 -14.07 -12.49
CA GLY A 123 -18.81 -13.74 -13.07
C GLY A 123 -19.40 -12.43 -12.54
N CYS A 124 -19.04 -12.01 -11.34
CA CYS A 124 -19.52 -10.76 -10.73
C CYS A 124 -18.71 -9.52 -11.14
N LEU A 125 -17.50 -9.70 -11.66
CA LEU A 125 -16.61 -8.63 -12.09
C LEU A 125 -16.72 -8.39 -13.61
N PRO A 126 -16.37 -7.19 -14.10
CA PRO A 126 -16.33 -6.93 -15.54
C PRO A 126 -15.38 -7.91 -16.24
N LEU A 127 -15.83 -8.50 -17.35
CA LEU A 127 -15.04 -9.49 -18.07
C LEU A 127 -13.75 -8.85 -18.60
N SER A 128 -12.61 -9.44 -18.24
CA SER A 128 -11.34 -9.10 -18.85
C SER A 128 -11.37 -9.37 -20.35
N PRO A 129 -10.85 -8.47 -21.21
CA PRO A 129 -10.75 -8.71 -22.63
C PRO A 129 -9.88 -9.94 -22.89
N LYS A 130 -10.29 -10.77 -23.87
CA LYS A 130 -9.51 -11.94 -24.27
C LYS A 130 -8.19 -11.46 -24.87
N VAL A 131 -7.07 -11.88 -24.29
CA VAL A 131 -5.73 -11.63 -24.84
C VAL A 131 -5.46 -12.67 -25.91
N ASN A 132 -5.19 -12.23 -27.14
CA ASN A 132 -4.72 -13.12 -28.20
C ASN A 132 -3.24 -13.43 -27.97
N ILE A 133 -2.95 -14.64 -27.50
CA ILE A 133 -1.58 -15.10 -27.28
C ILE A 133 -0.97 -15.42 -28.66
N PRO A 134 0.17 -14.79 -29.04
CA PRO A 134 0.79 -15.06 -30.34
C PRO A 134 1.33 -16.48 -30.42
N VAL A 135 1.33 -17.04 -31.62
CA VAL A 135 1.88 -18.38 -31.89
C VAL A 135 3.39 -18.35 -31.63
N GLY A 136 3.87 -19.25 -30.77
CA GLY A 136 5.27 -19.31 -30.34
C GLY A 136 5.58 -18.52 -29.06
N ALA A 137 4.58 -17.98 -28.36
CA ALA A 137 4.80 -17.37 -27.05
C ALA A 137 5.28 -18.40 -26.02
N GLN A 138 6.31 -18.03 -25.27
CA GLN A 138 6.80 -18.81 -24.13
C GLN A 138 6.08 -18.38 -22.85
N GLU A 139 5.65 -19.36 -22.06
CA GLU A 139 5.16 -19.13 -20.70
C GLU A 139 6.34 -18.87 -19.76
N ILE A 140 6.27 -17.79 -18.98
CA ILE A 140 7.34 -17.34 -18.09
C ILE A 140 6.72 -17.13 -16.70
N SER A 141 7.36 -17.66 -15.66
CA SER A 141 6.98 -17.40 -14.27
C SER A 141 7.52 -16.05 -13.81
N ILE A 142 6.70 -15.31 -13.06
CA ILE A 142 7.09 -14.06 -12.41
C ILE A 142 7.41 -14.37 -10.95
N MET A 143 8.43 -13.71 -10.41
CA MET A 143 8.83 -13.81 -9.00
C MET A 143 8.65 -12.48 -8.29
N GLU A 144 8.51 -12.51 -6.98
CA GLU A 144 8.46 -11.31 -6.17
C GLU A 144 9.81 -10.57 -6.21
N TYR A 145 9.73 -9.24 -6.25
CA TYR A 145 10.90 -8.38 -6.24
C TYR A 145 11.37 -8.15 -4.79
N ASP A 146 12.59 -8.56 -4.48
CA ASP A 146 13.24 -8.30 -3.19
C ASP A 146 14.33 -7.23 -3.36
N GLU A 147 14.02 -6.01 -2.91
CA GLU A 147 14.94 -4.87 -2.99
C GLU A 147 16.29 -5.15 -2.31
N LYS A 148 16.32 -5.97 -1.24
CA LYS A 148 17.58 -6.27 -0.52
C LYS A 148 18.50 -7.18 -1.31
N LYS A 149 17.95 -8.10 -2.12
CA LYS A 149 18.73 -8.97 -3.01
C LYS A 149 19.30 -8.21 -4.20
N TYR A 150 18.53 -7.27 -4.75
CA TYR A 150 18.89 -6.60 -6.01
C TYR A 150 19.47 -5.18 -5.85
N SER A 151 19.41 -4.55 -4.66
CA SER A 151 19.99 -3.20 -4.43
C SER A 151 21.45 -3.21 -3.98
N ARG A 152 22.06 -4.38 -3.77
CA ARG A 152 23.49 -4.49 -3.47
C ARG A 152 24.31 -4.45 -4.74
N GLY A 153 24.61 -3.25 -5.26
CA GLY A 153 25.64 -3.14 -6.29
C GLY A 153 25.73 -1.84 -7.06
N ARG A 154 26.42 -0.84 -6.51
CA ARG A 154 27.42 -0.15 -7.33
C ARG A 154 28.57 -1.14 -7.55
N GLY A 155 28.50 -1.97 -8.58
CA GLY A 155 29.64 -2.72 -9.12
C GLY A 155 29.83 -4.17 -8.68
N GLY A 156 28.76 -4.98 -8.56
CA GLY A 156 28.88 -6.44 -8.44
C GLY A 156 28.12 -7.10 -9.59
N ASP A 157 28.83 -7.86 -10.42
CA ASP A 157 28.26 -8.57 -11.57
C ASP A 157 27.18 -9.58 -11.13
N ALA A 158 26.04 -9.57 -11.82
CA ALA A 158 24.85 -10.38 -11.51
C ALA A 158 25.01 -11.90 -11.73
N TYR A 159 26.22 -12.37 -12.07
CA TYR A 159 26.50 -13.77 -12.42
C TYR A 159 27.66 -14.38 -11.64
N ASN A 160 28.07 -13.78 -10.52
CA ASN A 160 29.13 -14.34 -9.67
C ASN A 160 28.54 -15.20 -8.54
N GLU A 161 27.83 -16.26 -8.92
CA GLU A 161 27.45 -17.38 -8.04
C GLU A 161 28.10 -18.65 -8.61
N ASP A 162 29.43 -18.72 -8.53
CA ASP A 162 30.20 -19.98 -8.55
C ASP A 162 31.67 -19.65 -8.23
N SER A 163 31.96 -19.42 -6.96
CA SER A 163 33.32 -19.51 -6.41
C SER A 163 33.23 -19.72 -4.90
N ASP A 164 32.65 -20.86 -4.50
CA ASP A 164 33.13 -21.55 -3.30
C ASP A 164 34.37 -22.37 -3.71
N ASP A 165 35.42 -21.69 -4.19
CA ASP A 165 36.76 -22.27 -4.22
C ASP A 165 37.29 -22.16 -2.78
N GLU A 166 37.34 -23.32 -2.13
CA GLU A 166 37.96 -23.52 -0.85
C GLU A 166 39.37 -22.89 -0.82
N GLN A 167 39.61 -22.16 0.25
CA GLN A 167 40.81 -21.39 0.58
C GLN A 167 42.13 -22.09 0.17
N TYR A 168 42.77 -21.59 -0.88
CA TYR A 168 44.22 -21.72 -1.06
C TYR A 168 44.86 -20.36 -1.36
N GLU A 169 45.64 -19.94 -0.37
CA GLU A 169 46.91 -19.22 -0.51
C GLU A 169 46.92 -17.78 -1.05
N ALA A 170 47.32 -16.92 -0.13
CA ALA A 170 47.86 -15.58 -0.30
C ALA A 170 48.72 -15.38 -1.56
N HIS A 171 48.22 -14.60 -2.51
CA HIS A 171 49.06 -13.89 -3.47
C HIS A 171 48.60 -12.44 -3.65
N GLY A 172 49.33 -11.53 -3.01
CA GLY A 172 49.27 -10.12 -3.35
C GLY A 172 49.76 -9.88 -4.78
N ALA A 173 49.04 -9.06 -5.55
CA ALA A 173 49.57 -8.50 -6.79
C ALA A 173 48.91 -7.14 -7.13
N ARG A 174 49.66 -6.08 -6.80
CA ARG A 174 49.91 -4.89 -7.61
C ARG A 174 48.70 -4.11 -8.14
N GLY A 175 48.33 -3.09 -7.38
CA GLY A 175 47.54 -1.96 -7.87
C GLY A 175 48.24 -1.23 -9.02
N VAL A 176 47.56 -1.13 -10.16
CA VAL A 176 47.93 -0.30 -11.30
C VAL A 176 47.55 1.16 -11.00
N ARG A 177 48.55 2.04 -10.94
CA ARG A 177 48.36 3.51 -10.89
C ARG A 177 48.55 4.07 -12.30
N CYS A 178 47.45 4.51 -12.91
CA CYS A 178 47.52 5.37 -14.09
C CYS A 178 47.83 6.79 -13.64
N GLN A 179 48.95 7.35 -14.11
CA GLN A 179 49.33 8.74 -13.92
C GLN A 179 49.00 9.48 -15.21
N GLN A 180 48.19 10.54 -15.11
CA GLN A 180 47.83 11.41 -16.23
C GLN A 180 48.95 12.41 -16.51
N GLN A 181 49.23 12.65 -17.79
CA GLN A 181 49.86 13.86 -18.31
C GLN A 181 48.84 14.59 -19.17
#